data_AF-A0A3M2SJG8-F1
#
_entry.id   AF-A0A3M2SJG8-F1
#
_cell.length_a   1.000
_cell.length_b   1.000
_cell.length_c   1.000
_cell.angle_alpha   90.00
_cell.angle_beta   90.00
_cell.angle_gamma   90.00
#
_symmetry.space_group_name_H-M   'P 1'
#
loop_
_entity.id
_entity.type
_entity.pdbx_description
1 polymer ?
#
loop_
_entity_poly.entity_id
_entity_poly.type
_entity_poly.pdbx_seq_one_letter_code
_entity_poly.pdbx_strand_id
1 'polypeptide(L)'
;MDALTRLPPEVLREIFLYAHDPRMQHRPFEDYESYEAPLRRLELKAPNLRKNLCSLRLVNRALCQAVTPLLFRHIVISVESGIDRFLALSKSPLCRLVIRLELGARARWVHDGRGYLQDNRIAKGECLAYMTRLAIVIHSALPRFSEIHSLKLDFPKISYADNWEKDTADFFESMATAVRKSQLDKLNELHIWLPLAFDFGHFLADNDATGHSTGSLFKRLAYLDLHYEGSTDEHQGLEFRSHQPNKEYTKYLHQLPSLAPNVHTLWAEGDDLLLNHSAISPSLRLKSLDLQWLSISASTLTAIVRQSIETLQRVVMKGIYLESGTWEEILSAMSELRLLVDFFIETCGYLEESRAAHYRPSIGPSANGPSYDPKYYFFIETIRRRDINTLRDVLVRMHKNKRRLHGDSYLAPAGLEGEAQMGDIELRAKVLRAYYRNRHCIEGTESSESEDESEDELFAFD
;
A
#
# COMPACT_ATOMS: atom_id res chain seq x y z
N MET A 1 -32.76 26.61 0.90
CA MET A 1 -31.84 25.87 1.78
C MET A 1 -31.71 24.39 1.40
N ASP A 2 -31.76 24.04 0.10
CA ASP A 2 -32.01 22.65 -0.31
C ASP A 2 -31.04 22.13 -1.41
N ALA A 3 -29.95 22.86 -1.66
CA ALA A 3 -29.01 22.52 -2.74
C ALA A 3 -27.95 21.50 -2.29
N LEU A 4 -27.43 21.63 -1.06
CA LEU A 4 -26.34 20.78 -0.56
C LEU A 4 -26.75 19.32 -0.34
N THR A 5 -27.98 19.06 0.11
CA THR A 5 -28.51 17.71 0.33
C THR A 5 -28.86 16.96 -0.96
N ARG A 6 -28.90 17.67 -2.09
CA ARG A 6 -29.19 17.10 -3.42
C ARG A 6 -27.92 16.72 -4.20
N LEU A 7 -26.75 17.20 -3.75
CA LEU A 7 -25.49 16.88 -4.41
C LEU A 7 -25.08 15.44 -4.10
N PRO A 8 -24.51 14.71 -5.08
CA PRO A 8 -23.91 13.41 -4.82
C PRO A 8 -22.84 13.52 -3.71
N PRO A 9 -22.73 12.52 -2.82
CA PRO A 9 -21.73 12.52 -1.76
C PRO A 9 -20.29 12.71 -2.28
N GLU A 10 -19.99 12.23 -3.47
CA GLU A 10 -18.70 12.42 -4.14
C GLU A 10 -18.42 13.90 -4.42
N VAL A 11 -19.41 14.63 -4.94
CA VAL A 11 -19.30 16.06 -5.22
C VAL A 11 -19.18 16.86 -3.92
N LEU A 12 -19.95 16.49 -2.90
CA LEU A 12 -19.85 17.10 -1.57
C LEU A 12 -18.47 16.87 -0.94
N ARG A 13 -17.92 15.65 -1.06
CA ARG A 13 -16.57 15.32 -0.58
C ARG A 13 -15.54 16.23 -1.23
N GLU A 14 -15.58 16.39 -2.55
CA GLU A 14 -14.67 17.29 -3.25
C GLU A 14 -14.84 18.73 -2.78
N ILE A 15 -16.07 19.24 -2.66
CA ILE A 15 -16.32 20.60 -2.14
C ILE A 15 -15.70 20.79 -0.74
N PHE A 16 -15.88 19.83 0.16
CA PHE A 16 -15.31 19.93 1.52
C PHE A 16 -13.79 19.75 1.54
N LEU A 17 -13.23 18.89 0.69
CA LEU A 17 -11.78 18.79 0.49
C LEU A 17 -11.21 20.12 -0.01
N TYR A 18 -11.81 20.70 -1.04
CA TYR A 18 -11.42 22.00 -1.58
C TYR A 18 -11.50 23.11 -0.52
N ALA A 19 -12.55 23.14 0.30
CA ALA A 19 -12.76 24.21 1.28
C ALA A 19 -11.86 24.10 2.52
N HIS A 20 -11.42 22.89 2.89
CA HIS A 20 -10.83 22.64 4.20
C HIS A 20 -9.45 21.98 4.19
N ASP A 21 -8.96 21.56 3.02
CA ASP A 21 -7.59 21.05 2.86
C ASP A 21 -6.92 21.62 1.59
N PRO A 22 -6.57 22.91 1.58
CA PRO A 22 -5.92 23.55 0.43
C PRO A 22 -4.52 22.97 0.12
N ARG A 23 -3.93 22.18 1.02
CA ARG A 23 -2.68 21.45 0.73
C ARG A 23 -2.87 20.34 -0.31
N MET A 24 -4.09 19.83 -0.47
CA MET A 24 -4.44 18.93 -1.58
C MET A 24 -4.60 19.66 -2.92
N GLN A 25 -4.73 21.01 -2.93
CA GLN A 25 -4.87 21.81 -4.17
C GLN A 25 -3.54 22.08 -4.87
N HIS A 26 -2.43 22.01 -4.14
CA HIS A 26 -1.11 22.42 -4.61
C HIS A 26 -0.03 21.39 -4.32
N ARG A 27 -0.29 20.12 -4.61
CA ARG A 27 0.82 19.28 -5.05
C ARG A 27 0.95 19.49 -6.54
N PRO A 28 1.89 20.32 -7.02
CA PRO A 28 2.29 20.20 -8.40
C PRO A 28 2.65 18.73 -8.64
N PHE A 29 2.42 18.24 -9.85
CA PHE A 29 2.85 16.92 -10.35
C PHE A 29 4.39 16.70 -10.27
N GLU A 30 5.10 17.54 -9.50
CA GLU A 30 6.53 17.71 -9.41
C GLU A 30 7.11 17.25 -8.05
N ASP A 31 6.29 16.97 -7.03
CA ASP A 31 6.75 16.30 -5.80
C ASP A 31 6.96 14.80 -6.06
N TYR A 32 7.99 14.49 -6.86
CA TYR A 32 8.59 13.16 -6.96
C TYR A 32 9.39 12.78 -5.69
N GLU A 33 9.42 13.63 -4.65
CA GLU A 33 10.18 13.42 -3.41
C GLU A 33 9.68 12.26 -2.55
N SER A 34 8.44 11.82 -2.77
CA SER A 34 7.91 10.57 -2.27
C SER A 34 6.70 10.18 -3.10
N TYR A 35 6.70 8.98 -3.68
CA TYR A 35 5.48 8.44 -4.26
C TYR A 35 4.41 8.33 -3.16
N GLU A 36 3.45 9.24 -3.20
CA GLU A 36 2.20 9.09 -2.48
C GLU A 36 1.19 8.48 -3.43
N ALA A 37 0.76 7.24 -3.15
CA ALA A 37 -0.29 6.66 -3.96
C ALA A 37 -1.54 7.57 -3.88
N PRO A 38 -2.22 7.80 -5.02
CA PRO A 38 -3.41 8.63 -5.04
C PRO A 38 -4.44 8.08 -4.04
N LEU A 39 -5.16 9.00 -3.38
CA LEU A 39 -6.25 8.65 -2.48
C LEU A 39 -7.16 7.62 -3.16
N ARG A 40 -7.35 6.46 -2.53
CA ARG A 40 -8.17 5.40 -3.11
C ARG A 40 -9.60 5.92 -3.23
N ARG A 41 -10.33 5.46 -4.25
CA ARG A 41 -11.65 5.99 -4.69
C ARG A 41 -12.66 6.20 -3.55
N LEU A 42 -12.60 5.37 -2.51
CA LEU A 42 -13.57 5.32 -1.41
C LEU A 42 -13.02 5.84 -0.08
N GLU A 43 -11.82 6.39 -0.09
CA GLU A 43 -11.06 6.69 1.12
C GLU A 43 -11.25 8.13 1.58
N LEU A 44 -11.41 8.32 2.89
CA LEU A 44 -11.49 9.63 3.53
C LEU A 44 -10.26 9.81 4.41
N LYS A 45 -9.21 10.38 3.84
CA LYS A 45 -7.83 10.24 4.33
C LYS A 45 -7.16 11.57 4.73
N ALA A 46 -7.94 12.63 4.93
CA ALA A 46 -7.43 13.88 5.47
C ALA A 46 -7.82 13.99 6.97
N PRO A 47 -6.85 14.04 7.91
CA PRO A 47 -7.14 14.13 9.35
C PRO A 47 -7.97 15.38 9.67
N ASN A 48 -7.62 16.48 9.01
CA ASN A 48 -8.36 17.73 9.09
C ASN A 48 -9.76 17.56 8.51
N LEU A 49 -9.92 16.87 7.38
CA LEU A 49 -11.24 16.64 6.79
C LEU A 49 -12.17 15.92 7.76
N ARG A 50 -11.75 14.81 8.39
CA ARG A 50 -12.66 14.05 9.27
C ARG A 50 -13.04 14.87 10.51
N LYS A 51 -12.09 15.59 11.12
CA LYS A 51 -12.35 16.52 12.24
C LYS A 51 -13.28 17.67 11.84
N ASN A 52 -13.06 18.24 10.65
CA ASN A 52 -13.87 19.32 10.11
C ASN A 52 -15.28 18.85 9.78
N LEU A 53 -15.45 17.67 9.17
CA LEU A 53 -16.75 17.05 8.93
C LEU A 53 -17.50 16.78 10.26
N CYS A 54 -16.82 16.25 11.29
CA CYS A 54 -17.44 16.10 12.61
C CYS A 54 -17.94 17.45 13.16
N SER A 55 -17.14 18.51 13.03
CA SER A 55 -17.50 19.86 13.48
C SER A 55 -18.68 20.41 12.67
N LEU A 56 -18.66 20.28 11.33
CA LEU A 56 -19.75 20.70 10.43
C LEU A 56 -21.06 19.98 10.74
N ARG A 57 -21.00 18.70 11.12
CA ARG A 57 -22.18 17.92 11.50
C ARG A 57 -22.93 18.53 12.69
N LEU A 58 -22.24 19.27 13.56
CA LEU A 58 -22.80 19.89 14.76
C LEU A 58 -23.40 21.29 14.51
N VAL A 59 -23.10 21.91 13.36
CA VAL A 59 -23.50 23.31 13.08
C VAL A 59 -25.01 23.45 12.90
N ASN A 60 -25.63 22.62 12.04
CA ASN A 60 -27.08 22.64 11.83
C ASN A 60 -27.58 21.32 11.21
N ARG A 61 -28.91 21.17 11.15
CA ARG A 61 -29.57 19.95 10.64
C ARG A 61 -29.23 19.62 9.18
N ALA A 62 -29.13 20.62 8.31
CA ALA A 62 -28.83 20.40 6.89
C ALA A 62 -27.39 19.89 6.69
N LEU A 63 -26.43 20.48 7.40
CA LEU A 63 -25.04 20.02 7.41
C LEU A 63 -24.93 18.65 8.07
N CYS A 64 -25.67 18.39 9.14
CA CYS A 64 -25.75 17.07 9.75
C CYS A 64 -26.19 16.00 8.73
N GLN A 65 -27.25 16.28 7.96
CA GLN A 65 -27.76 15.37 6.93
C GLN A 65 -26.79 15.20 5.76
N ALA A 66 -26.12 16.26 5.31
CA ALA A 66 -25.17 16.21 4.19
C ALA A 66 -23.86 15.51 4.57
N VAL A 67 -23.36 15.72 5.79
CA VAL A 67 -22.04 15.24 6.23
C VAL A 67 -22.09 13.82 6.80
N THR A 68 -23.22 13.39 7.38
CA THR A 68 -23.33 12.04 7.95
C THR A 68 -22.99 10.94 6.94
N PRO A 69 -23.53 10.90 5.71
CA PRO A 69 -23.15 9.91 4.70
C PRO A 69 -21.65 9.92 4.40
N LEU A 70 -21.01 11.09 4.40
CA LEU A 70 -19.56 11.19 4.17
C LEU A 70 -18.78 10.57 5.32
N LEU A 71 -19.08 10.94 6.57
CA LEU A 71 -18.36 10.43 7.75
C LEU A 71 -18.46 8.91 7.92
N PHE A 72 -19.60 8.33 7.56
CA PHE A 72 -19.85 6.90 7.69
C PHE A 72 -19.45 6.09 6.45
N ARG A 73 -19.11 6.74 5.33
CA ARG A 73 -18.65 6.06 4.11
C ARG A 73 -17.41 5.19 4.32
N HIS A 74 -16.49 5.67 5.16
CA HIS A 74 -15.23 5.00 5.48
C HIS A 74 -15.10 4.79 6.99
N ILE A 75 -15.10 3.54 7.44
CA ILE A 75 -14.97 3.19 8.86
C ILE A 75 -13.72 2.36 9.08
N VAL A 76 -12.93 2.77 10.07
CA VAL A 76 -11.78 2.03 10.58
C VAL A 76 -12.14 1.52 11.96
N ILE A 77 -12.03 0.22 12.16
CA ILE A 77 -12.12 -0.48 13.44
C ILE A 77 -10.73 -1.03 13.76
N SER A 78 -10.19 -0.55 14.86
CA SER A 78 -8.91 -0.96 15.42
C SER A 78 -8.99 -1.11 16.94
N VAL A 79 -7.89 -1.57 17.55
CA VAL A 79 -7.77 -1.70 19.00
C VAL A 79 -8.18 -0.40 19.71
N GLU A 80 -7.69 0.74 19.22
CA GLU A 80 -7.95 2.06 19.82
C GLU A 80 -9.42 2.48 19.71
N SER A 81 -10.12 2.05 18.65
CA SER A 81 -11.54 2.37 18.46
C SER A 81 -12.48 1.41 19.20
N GLY A 82 -11.98 0.22 19.53
CA GLY A 82 -12.70 -0.83 20.25
C GLY A 82 -13.69 -1.64 19.41
N ILE A 83 -13.83 -2.92 19.75
CA ILE A 83 -14.81 -3.85 19.16
C ILE A 83 -16.26 -3.42 19.41
N ASP A 84 -16.52 -2.75 20.52
CA ASP A 84 -17.88 -2.30 20.87
C ASP A 84 -18.41 -1.28 19.85
N ARG A 85 -17.52 -0.49 19.23
CA ARG A 85 -17.88 0.41 18.12
C ARG A 85 -18.31 -0.37 16.88
N PHE A 86 -17.62 -1.47 16.55
CA PHE A 86 -17.98 -2.32 15.42
C PHE A 86 -19.35 -2.98 15.63
N LEU A 87 -19.59 -3.48 16.84
CA LEU A 87 -20.88 -4.06 17.23
C LEU A 87 -22.02 -3.03 17.24
N ALA A 88 -21.77 -1.84 17.79
CA ALA A 88 -22.76 -0.77 17.83
C ALA A 88 -23.12 -0.30 16.41
N LEU A 89 -22.11 -0.15 15.55
CA LEU A 89 -22.32 0.26 14.17
C LEU A 89 -23.06 -0.81 13.36
N SER A 90 -22.73 -2.09 13.51
CA SER A 90 -23.40 -3.18 12.79
C SER A 90 -24.88 -3.33 13.19
N LYS A 91 -25.27 -2.85 14.37
CA LYS A 91 -26.66 -2.79 14.84
C LYS A 91 -27.37 -1.47 14.48
N SER A 92 -26.62 -0.46 14.05
CA SER A 92 -27.14 0.86 13.71
C SER A 92 -27.61 0.91 12.25
N PRO A 93 -28.67 1.69 11.93
CA PRO A 93 -29.04 1.93 10.52
C PRO A 93 -27.93 2.59 9.71
N LEU A 94 -26.93 3.18 10.36
CA LEU A 94 -25.77 3.80 9.72
C LEU A 94 -24.82 2.79 9.06
N CYS A 95 -24.93 1.49 9.38
CA CYS A 95 -24.12 0.46 8.71
C CYS A 95 -24.31 0.44 7.18
N ARG A 96 -25.50 0.84 6.70
CA ARG A 96 -25.83 0.94 5.27
C ARG A 96 -25.10 2.07 4.55
N LEU A 97 -24.53 3.02 5.29
CA LEU A 97 -23.73 4.10 4.71
C LEU A 97 -22.27 3.69 4.55
N VAL A 98 -21.85 2.55 5.12
CA VAL A 98 -20.46 2.09 5.09
C VAL A 98 -20.17 1.44 3.75
N ILE A 99 -19.29 2.09 2.99
CA ILE A 99 -18.84 1.62 1.68
C ILE A 99 -17.43 1.01 1.77
N ARG A 100 -16.60 1.55 2.66
CA ARG A 100 -15.26 1.04 2.98
C ARG A 100 -15.16 0.71 4.46
N LEU A 101 -14.78 -0.53 4.77
CA LEU A 101 -14.53 -1.00 6.12
C LEU A 101 -13.08 -1.48 6.23
N GLU A 102 -12.38 -0.98 7.24
CA GLU A 102 -11.04 -1.45 7.60
C GLU A 102 -11.11 -2.07 8.99
N LEU A 103 -10.67 -3.32 9.10
CA LEU A 103 -10.49 -4.04 10.35
C LEU A 103 -9.00 -4.23 10.54
N GLY A 104 -8.41 -3.65 11.58
CA GLY A 104 -6.96 -3.72 11.77
C GLY A 104 -6.53 -3.80 13.22
N ALA A 105 -5.26 -4.14 13.44
CA ALA A 105 -4.64 -4.05 14.77
C ALA A 105 -4.41 -2.58 15.17
N ARG A 106 -4.04 -1.75 14.20
CA ARG A 106 -3.82 -0.31 14.37
C ARG A 106 -4.54 0.45 13.28
N ALA A 107 -5.01 1.63 13.61
CA ALA A 107 -5.43 2.57 12.58
C ALA A 107 -4.15 3.19 11.99
N ARG A 108 -3.74 2.81 10.76
CA ARG A 108 -2.53 3.34 10.08
C ARG A 108 -2.84 4.25 8.89
N TRP A 109 -2.00 5.26 8.67
CA TRP A 109 -1.87 5.90 7.37
C TRP A 109 -1.36 4.87 6.37
N VAL A 110 -1.85 4.94 5.14
CA VAL A 110 -1.44 4.00 4.09
C VAL A 110 -0.05 4.31 3.52
N HIS A 111 0.55 5.47 3.84
CA HIS A 111 1.78 5.91 3.15
C HIS A 111 2.96 6.33 4.02
N ASP A 112 2.83 6.39 5.35
CA ASP A 112 3.96 6.71 6.21
C ASP A 112 4.12 5.79 7.42
N GLY A 113 3.32 4.72 7.52
CA GLY A 113 3.35 3.81 8.68
C GLY A 113 2.98 4.48 10.01
N ARG A 114 2.67 5.79 10.03
CA ARG A 114 2.23 6.51 11.22
C ARG A 114 0.76 6.18 11.46
N GLY A 115 0.30 6.21 12.70
CA GLY A 115 -1.09 5.91 13.04
C GLY A 115 -2.06 7.06 12.72
N TYR A 116 -3.35 6.76 12.48
CA TYR A 116 -4.47 7.74 12.53
C TYR A 116 -4.66 8.32 13.95
N LEU A 117 -4.24 7.57 14.96
CA LEU A 117 -4.31 7.89 16.37
C LEU A 117 -2.86 7.96 16.86
N GLN A 118 -2.58 8.87 17.81
CA GLN A 118 -1.25 9.04 18.42
C GLN A 118 -0.56 7.70 18.65
N ASP A 119 0.78 7.66 18.51
CA ASP A 119 1.70 6.55 18.79
C ASP A 119 1.63 6.09 20.27
N ASN A 120 0.44 5.77 20.74
CA ASN A 120 0.22 5.09 21.98
C ASN A 120 0.72 3.67 21.74
N ARG A 121 1.76 3.29 22.46
CA ARG A 121 2.22 1.91 22.53
C ARG A 121 1.04 1.07 23.02
N ILE A 122 0.31 0.44 22.09
CA ILE A 122 -0.72 -0.53 22.42
C ILE A 122 -0.06 -1.65 23.18
N ALA A 123 -0.53 -1.92 24.40
CA ALA A 123 0.01 -3.01 25.20
C ALA A 123 -0.27 -4.35 24.51
N LYS A 124 0.68 -5.29 24.53
CA LYS A 124 0.55 -6.60 23.86
C LYS A 124 -0.77 -7.31 24.22
N GLY A 125 -1.17 -7.25 25.49
CA GLY A 125 -2.42 -7.86 25.98
C GLY A 125 -3.69 -7.24 25.39
N GLU A 126 -3.69 -5.94 25.06
CA GLU A 126 -4.84 -5.27 24.46
C GLU A 126 -5.05 -5.71 23.01
N CYS A 127 -3.96 -5.86 22.24
CA CYS A 127 -4.01 -6.33 20.87
C CYS A 127 -4.55 -7.77 20.79
N LEU A 128 -4.07 -8.66 21.66
CA LEU A 128 -4.54 -10.04 21.70
C LEU A 128 -6.02 -10.11 22.09
N ALA A 129 -6.43 -9.42 23.15
CA ALA A 129 -7.83 -9.37 23.58
C ALA A 129 -8.76 -8.83 22.48
N TYR A 130 -8.30 -7.81 21.74
CA TYR A 130 -9.01 -7.29 20.58
C TYR A 130 -9.18 -8.34 19.47
N MET A 131 -8.10 -9.04 19.09
CA MET A 131 -8.14 -10.07 18.05
C MET A 131 -9.07 -11.23 18.43
N THR A 132 -8.97 -11.75 19.65
CA THR A 132 -9.86 -12.80 20.16
C THR A 132 -11.32 -12.37 20.11
N ARG A 133 -11.62 -11.15 20.58
CA ARG A 133 -13.00 -10.61 20.50
C ARG A 133 -13.45 -10.42 19.05
N LEU A 134 -12.57 -9.97 18.16
CA LEU A 134 -12.88 -9.78 16.74
C LEU A 134 -13.25 -11.10 16.06
N ALA A 135 -12.47 -12.17 16.25
CA ALA A 135 -12.78 -13.50 15.72
C ALA A 135 -14.18 -13.99 16.14
N ILE A 136 -14.59 -13.72 17.38
CA ILE A 136 -15.92 -14.12 17.86
C ILE A 136 -17.02 -13.31 17.15
N VAL A 137 -16.87 -11.98 17.05
CA VAL A 137 -17.98 -11.13 16.61
C VAL A 137 -18.10 -10.98 15.10
N ILE A 138 -17.00 -11.17 14.36
CA ILE A 138 -16.93 -10.88 12.91
C ILE A 138 -17.97 -11.65 12.11
N HIS A 139 -18.23 -12.91 12.47
CA HIS A 139 -19.23 -13.75 11.82
C HIS A 139 -20.67 -13.20 11.91
N SER A 140 -20.97 -12.44 12.97
CA SER A 140 -22.31 -11.87 13.19
C SER A 140 -22.44 -10.41 12.75
N ALA A 141 -21.32 -9.67 12.75
CA ALA A 141 -21.29 -8.25 12.50
C ALA A 141 -20.99 -7.93 11.03
N LEU A 142 -20.02 -8.60 10.40
CA LEU A 142 -19.62 -8.32 9.02
C LEU A 142 -20.75 -8.48 7.99
N PRO A 143 -21.62 -9.52 8.06
CA PRO A 143 -22.72 -9.68 7.11
C PRO A 143 -23.75 -8.53 7.14
N ARG A 144 -23.78 -7.72 8.20
CA ARG A 144 -24.73 -6.60 8.35
C ARG A 144 -24.34 -5.37 7.53
N PHE A 145 -23.13 -5.35 6.98
CA PHE A 145 -22.63 -4.25 6.16
C PHE A 145 -22.82 -4.56 4.67
N SER A 146 -24.08 -4.57 4.23
CA SER A 146 -24.47 -5.00 2.87
C SER A 146 -23.98 -4.08 1.74
N GLU A 147 -23.56 -2.86 2.06
CA GLU A 147 -23.13 -1.84 1.10
C GLU A 147 -21.60 -1.73 0.95
N ILE A 148 -20.84 -2.64 1.58
CA ILE A 148 -19.37 -2.64 1.46
C ILE A 148 -18.95 -2.94 0.02
N HIS A 149 -18.16 -2.03 -0.53
CA HIS A 149 -17.43 -2.20 -1.79
C HIS A 149 -15.95 -2.50 -1.54
N SER A 150 -15.40 -2.02 -0.42
CA SER A 150 -13.97 -2.13 -0.11
C SER A 150 -13.77 -2.64 1.31
N LEU A 151 -13.08 -3.78 1.45
CA LEU A 151 -12.75 -4.39 2.75
C LEU A 151 -11.23 -4.48 2.90
N LYS A 152 -10.70 -3.92 3.98
CA LYS A 152 -9.30 -4.06 4.37
C LYS A 152 -9.17 -4.84 5.66
N LEU A 153 -8.33 -5.88 5.64
CA LEU A 153 -7.87 -6.62 6.79
C LEU A 153 -6.41 -6.20 7.04
N ASP A 154 -6.18 -5.45 8.12
CA ASP A 154 -4.94 -4.72 8.37
C ASP A 154 -4.18 -5.23 9.60
N PHE A 155 -3.48 -6.36 9.44
CA PHE A 155 -2.81 -7.10 10.51
C PHE A 155 -1.35 -7.50 10.23
N PRO A 156 -0.49 -6.72 9.53
CA PRO A 156 0.88 -7.17 9.29
C PRO A 156 1.79 -7.10 10.52
N LYS A 157 1.42 -6.32 11.54
CA LYS A 157 2.11 -6.27 12.84
C LYS A 157 1.12 -6.59 13.95
N ILE A 158 1.11 -7.85 14.38
CA ILE A 158 0.31 -8.32 15.53
C ILE A 158 1.21 -8.66 16.71
N SER A 159 0.65 -8.56 17.91
CA SER A 159 1.32 -9.03 19.14
C SER A 159 1.04 -10.51 19.36
N TYR A 160 2.05 -11.26 19.77
CA TYR A 160 1.98 -12.69 20.02
C TYR A 160 2.09 -12.99 21.53
N ALA A 161 1.45 -14.08 21.97
CA ALA A 161 1.51 -14.63 23.31
C ALA A 161 1.99 -16.09 23.28
N ASP A 162 2.13 -16.73 24.45
CA ASP A 162 2.73 -18.08 24.54
C ASP A 162 1.98 -19.15 23.73
N ASN A 163 0.66 -19.03 23.56
CA ASN A 163 -0.19 -19.94 22.75
C ASN A 163 -0.49 -19.42 21.33
N TRP A 164 0.39 -18.59 20.79
CA TRP A 164 0.13 -17.86 19.55
C TRP A 164 -0.25 -18.72 18.35
N GLU A 165 0.29 -19.95 18.21
CA GLU A 165 0.07 -20.80 17.04
C GLU A 165 -1.42 -21.02 16.82
N LYS A 166 -2.09 -21.45 17.88
CA LYS A 166 -3.52 -21.71 17.85
C LYS A 166 -4.33 -20.43 17.77
N ASP A 167 -3.99 -19.43 18.59
CA ASP A 167 -4.78 -18.18 18.66
C ASP A 167 -4.75 -17.41 17.34
N THR A 168 -3.60 -17.40 16.64
CA THR A 168 -3.45 -16.72 15.35
C THR A 168 -4.06 -17.51 14.20
N ALA A 169 -3.90 -18.84 14.19
CA ALA A 169 -4.57 -19.70 13.21
C ALA A 169 -6.09 -19.60 13.32
N ASP A 170 -6.65 -19.73 14.53
CA ASP A 170 -8.08 -19.60 14.81
C ASP A 170 -8.60 -18.20 14.39
N PHE A 171 -7.80 -17.15 14.65
CA PHE A 171 -8.14 -15.79 14.26
C PHE A 171 -8.19 -15.60 12.74
N PHE A 172 -7.14 -15.98 12.00
CA PHE A 172 -7.10 -15.83 10.55
C PHE A 172 -8.11 -16.74 9.83
N GLU A 173 -8.32 -17.96 10.34
CA GLU A 173 -9.37 -18.85 9.86
C GLU A 173 -10.76 -18.27 10.07
N SER A 174 -11.03 -17.74 11.26
CA SER A 174 -12.30 -17.07 11.58
C SER A 174 -12.54 -15.88 10.65
N MET A 175 -11.53 -15.03 10.43
CA MET A 175 -11.65 -13.90 9.50
C MET A 175 -11.91 -14.36 8.06
N ALA A 176 -11.12 -15.29 7.53
CA ALA A 176 -11.29 -15.79 6.17
C ALA A 176 -12.68 -16.43 5.98
N THR A 177 -13.13 -17.20 6.96
CA THR A 177 -14.46 -17.81 6.99
C THR A 177 -15.57 -16.76 7.06
N ALA A 178 -15.41 -15.72 7.87
CA ALA A 178 -16.38 -14.64 7.96
C ALA A 178 -16.49 -13.86 6.66
N VAL A 179 -15.37 -13.51 6.02
CA VAL A 179 -15.38 -12.81 4.72
C VAL A 179 -16.10 -13.66 3.66
N ARG A 180 -15.78 -14.95 3.58
CA ARG A 180 -16.41 -15.90 2.66
C ARG A 180 -17.92 -16.05 2.91
N LYS A 181 -18.34 -16.18 4.17
CA LYS A 181 -19.75 -16.42 4.54
C LYS A 181 -20.61 -15.17 4.62
N SER A 182 -20.00 -13.98 4.63
CA SER A 182 -20.74 -12.71 4.77
C SER A 182 -21.54 -12.32 3.53
N GLN A 183 -21.33 -12.98 2.38
CA GLN A 183 -22.03 -12.70 1.12
C GLN A 183 -22.02 -11.20 0.79
N LEU A 184 -20.83 -10.59 0.85
CA LEU A 184 -20.64 -9.17 0.55
C LEU A 184 -20.75 -8.97 -0.98
N ASP A 185 -21.97 -8.99 -1.52
CA ASP A 185 -22.22 -9.05 -2.96
C ASP A 185 -21.74 -7.81 -3.74
N LYS A 186 -21.56 -6.68 -3.06
CA LYS A 186 -21.05 -5.42 -3.63
C LYS A 186 -19.53 -5.27 -3.49
N LEU A 187 -18.87 -6.21 -2.81
CA LEU A 187 -17.42 -6.16 -2.59
C LEU A 187 -16.68 -6.33 -3.91
N ASN A 188 -15.88 -5.33 -4.26
CA ASN A 188 -15.04 -5.34 -5.45
C ASN A 188 -13.57 -4.96 -5.17
N GLU A 189 -13.26 -4.43 -3.98
CA GLU A 189 -11.89 -4.20 -3.51
C GLU A 189 -11.62 -5.01 -2.24
N LEU A 190 -10.59 -5.84 -2.27
CA LEU A 190 -10.14 -6.60 -1.11
C LEU A 190 -8.66 -6.33 -0.84
N HIS A 191 -8.36 -5.96 0.40
CA HIS A 191 -7.00 -5.73 0.89
C HIS A 191 -6.71 -6.71 2.03
N ILE A 192 -5.67 -7.53 1.87
CA ILE A 192 -5.28 -8.58 2.82
C ILE A 192 -3.84 -8.31 3.24
N TRP A 193 -3.68 -7.70 4.41
CA TRP A 193 -2.38 -7.34 4.97
C TRP A 193 -2.14 -8.19 6.23
N LEU A 194 -1.23 -9.17 6.12
CA LEU A 194 -1.03 -10.20 7.14
C LEU A 194 0.43 -10.26 7.58
N PRO A 195 0.76 -10.89 8.72
CA PRO A 195 2.14 -10.95 9.21
C PRO A 195 3.04 -11.77 8.30
N LEU A 196 2.62 -12.97 7.91
CA LEU A 196 3.42 -13.92 7.13
C LEU A 196 2.68 -14.43 5.90
N ALA A 197 3.44 -14.92 4.91
CA ALA A 197 2.90 -15.55 3.72
C ALA A 197 2.03 -16.79 4.04
N PHE A 198 2.35 -17.50 5.12
CA PHE A 198 1.58 -18.65 5.61
C PHE A 198 0.11 -18.31 5.85
N ASP A 199 -0.16 -17.14 6.43
CA ASP A 199 -1.50 -16.75 6.90
C ASP A 199 -2.48 -16.52 5.73
N PHE A 200 -1.98 -16.31 4.51
CA PHE A 200 -2.81 -16.23 3.29
C PHE A 200 -3.47 -17.56 2.94
N GLY A 201 -2.94 -18.69 3.42
CA GLY A 201 -3.49 -20.03 3.19
C GLY A 201 -4.94 -20.18 3.67
N HIS A 202 -5.32 -19.47 4.73
CA HIS A 202 -6.69 -19.48 5.27
C HIS A 202 -7.72 -18.95 4.25
N PHE A 203 -7.30 -18.09 3.33
CA PHE A 203 -8.15 -17.53 2.27
C PHE A 203 -8.25 -18.43 1.03
N LEU A 204 -7.55 -19.56 0.99
CA LEU A 204 -7.59 -20.51 -0.12
C LEU A 204 -8.47 -21.74 0.15
N ALA A 205 -8.85 -21.95 1.42
CA ALA A 205 -9.68 -23.09 1.80
C ALA A 205 -11.08 -22.99 1.17
N ASP A 206 -11.50 -24.06 0.48
CA ASP A 206 -12.82 -24.20 -0.15
C ASP A 206 -13.58 -25.37 0.51
N ASN A 207 -13.67 -25.35 1.84
CA ASN A 207 -14.17 -26.49 2.64
C ASN A 207 -15.68 -26.46 2.91
N ASP A 208 -16.48 -25.66 2.20
CA ASP A 208 -17.89 -25.50 2.54
C ASP A 208 -18.82 -26.36 1.67
N ALA A 209 -19.43 -27.38 2.31
CA ALA A 209 -20.62 -28.09 1.82
C ALA A 209 -21.85 -27.16 1.63
N THR A 210 -21.77 -25.90 2.06
CA THR A 210 -22.84 -24.89 2.05
C THR A 210 -22.87 -24.03 0.77
N GLY A 211 -21.99 -24.28 -0.20
CA GLY A 211 -22.01 -23.63 -1.52
C GLY A 211 -21.42 -22.21 -1.58
N HIS A 212 -20.92 -21.68 -0.46
CA HIS A 212 -20.20 -20.41 -0.42
C HIS A 212 -18.72 -20.62 -0.70
N SER A 213 -18.32 -20.58 -1.98
CA SER A 213 -16.93 -20.80 -2.37
C SER A 213 -16.10 -19.53 -2.31
N THR A 214 -14.85 -19.68 -1.88
CA THR A 214 -13.81 -18.65 -1.97
C THR A 214 -13.69 -18.15 -3.41
N GLY A 215 -13.75 -19.06 -4.38
CA GLY A 215 -13.69 -18.69 -5.80
C GLY A 215 -14.81 -17.72 -6.24
N SER A 216 -16.02 -17.82 -5.67
CA SER A 216 -17.11 -16.90 -6.00
C SER A 216 -16.87 -15.47 -5.49
N LEU A 217 -16.22 -15.33 -4.34
CA LEU A 217 -15.82 -14.04 -3.78
C LEU A 217 -14.77 -13.38 -4.68
N PHE A 218 -13.67 -14.09 -4.94
CA PHE A 218 -12.54 -13.56 -5.71
C PHE A 218 -12.89 -13.25 -7.17
N LYS A 219 -13.79 -14.03 -7.80
CA LYS A 219 -14.30 -13.75 -9.14
C LYS A 219 -14.97 -12.38 -9.29
N ARG A 220 -15.49 -11.77 -8.22
CA ARG A 220 -16.16 -10.46 -8.27
C ARG A 220 -15.21 -9.29 -8.07
N LEU A 221 -14.00 -9.56 -7.61
CA LEU A 221 -13.04 -8.51 -7.30
C LEU A 221 -12.53 -7.83 -8.57
N ALA A 222 -12.48 -6.50 -8.50
CA ALA A 222 -11.88 -5.61 -9.48
C ALA A 222 -10.49 -5.12 -9.01
N TYR A 223 -10.27 -5.15 -7.70
CA TYR A 223 -9.05 -4.70 -7.04
C TYR A 223 -8.61 -5.72 -5.99
N LEU A 224 -7.33 -6.07 -6.00
CA LEU A 224 -6.71 -6.97 -5.02
C LEU A 224 -5.38 -6.38 -4.53
N ASP A 225 -5.19 -6.37 -3.22
CA ASP A 225 -4.00 -5.85 -2.54
C ASP A 225 -3.54 -6.85 -1.49
N LEU A 226 -2.33 -7.35 -1.71
CA LEU A 226 -1.69 -8.40 -0.91
C LEU A 226 -0.42 -7.82 -0.31
N HIS A 227 -0.30 -7.87 1.02
CA HIS A 227 0.83 -7.32 1.74
C HIS A 227 1.22 -8.21 2.92
N TYR A 228 2.51 -8.42 3.12
CA TYR A 228 3.03 -8.88 4.41
C TYR A 228 4.33 -8.15 4.78
N GLU A 229 4.59 -8.00 6.07
CA GLU A 229 5.71 -7.21 6.61
C GLU A 229 6.60 -8.03 7.56
N GLY A 230 6.17 -9.22 7.96
CA GLY A 230 6.92 -10.07 8.88
C GLY A 230 7.96 -10.93 8.17
N SER A 231 9.11 -11.13 8.81
CA SER A 231 10.11 -12.14 8.41
C SER A 231 10.36 -13.11 9.55
N THR A 232 10.55 -14.38 9.20
CA THR A 232 10.92 -15.46 10.14
C THR A 232 12.42 -15.57 10.37
N ASP A 233 13.22 -14.70 9.74
CA ASP A 233 14.67 -14.68 9.86
C ASP A 233 15.13 -14.13 11.22
N GLU A 234 16.36 -14.45 11.60
CA GLU A 234 16.94 -14.03 12.88
C GLU A 234 16.88 -12.49 13.06
N HIS A 235 16.49 -12.06 14.26
CA HIS A 235 16.35 -10.66 14.68
C HIS A 235 15.17 -9.87 14.06
N GLN A 236 14.24 -10.54 13.38
CA GLN A 236 13.03 -9.93 12.78
C GLN A 236 11.78 -10.05 13.65
N GLY A 237 11.89 -10.61 14.86
CA GLY A 237 10.82 -10.64 15.87
C GLY A 237 9.70 -11.66 15.63
N LEU A 238 9.77 -12.46 14.56
CA LEU A 238 8.90 -13.62 14.31
C LEU A 238 9.71 -14.93 14.15
N GLU A 239 10.91 -15.01 14.72
CA GLU A 239 11.80 -16.19 14.67
C GLU A 239 11.13 -17.43 15.26
N PHE A 240 10.23 -17.22 16.23
CA PHE A 240 9.44 -18.29 16.84
C PHE A 240 8.47 -18.95 15.84
N ARG A 241 8.17 -18.30 14.69
CA ARG A 241 7.43 -18.88 13.55
C ARG A 241 8.37 -19.45 12.47
N SER A 242 9.62 -19.77 12.79
CA SER A 242 10.62 -20.31 11.84
C SER A 242 10.20 -21.59 11.11
N HIS A 243 9.22 -22.34 11.63
CA HIS A 243 8.62 -23.49 10.95
C HIS A 243 7.60 -23.11 9.86
N GLN A 244 7.32 -21.80 9.69
CA GLN A 244 6.44 -21.22 8.68
C GLN A 244 7.15 -20.17 7.80
N PRO A 245 8.31 -20.49 7.18
CA PRO A 245 9.12 -19.48 6.50
C PRO A 245 8.42 -18.94 5.24
N ASN A 246 8.45 -17.62 5.04
CA ASN A 246 7.74 -16.95 3.94
C ASN A 246 8.01 -17.61 2.58
N LYS A 247 9.27 -17.92 2.28
CA LYS A 247 9.72 -18.54 1.02
C LYS A 247 8.94 -19.82 0.66
N GLU A 248 8.59 -20.66 1.63
CA GLU A 248 7.84 -21.91 1.39
C GLU A 248 6.33 -21.69 1.15
N TYR A 249 5.80 -20.57 1.65
CA TYR A 249 4.37 -20.26 1.64
C TYR A 249 3.98 -19.11 0.70
N THR A 250 4.93 -18.47 0.02
CA THR A 250 4.69 -17.52 -1.08
C THR A 250 3.73 -18.06 -2.14
N LYS A 251 3.72 -19.39 -2.34
CA LYS A 251 2.74 -20.11 -3.18
C LYS A 251 1.27 -19.75 -2.88
N TYR A 252 0.94 -19.39 -1.64
CA TYR A 252 -0.42 -18.98 -1.29
C TYR A 252 -0.77 -17.62 -1.88
N LEU A 253 0.16 -16.65 -1.83
CA LEU A 253 -0.02 -15.36 -2.50
C LEU A 253 -0.15 -15.53 -4.02
N HIS A 254 0.48 -16.54 -4.61
CA HIS A 254 0.34 -16.81 -6.04
C HIS A 254 -1.01 -17.40 -6.43
N GLN A 255 -1.64 -18.15 -5.54
CA GLN A 255 -2.92 -18.78 -5.84
C GLN A 255 -4.07 -17.77 -5.79
N LEU A 256 -4.00 -16.73 -4.94
CA LEU A 256 -5.08 -15.76 -4.78
C LEU A 256 -5.41 -14.96 -6.06
N PRO A 257 -4.44 -14.39 -6.81
CA PRO A 257 -4.72 -13.72 -8.08
C PRO A 257 -5.32 -14.64 -9.13
N SER A 258 -4.97 -15.93 -9.11
CA SER A 258 -5.55 -16.92 -10.04
C SER A 258 -7.06 -17.13 -9.84
N LEU A 259 -7.56 -16.92 -8.61
CA LEU A 259 -8.98 -16.97 -8.26
C LEU A 259 -9.76 -15.71 -8.67
N ALA A 260 -9.04 -14.63 -9.04
CA ALA A 260 -9.59 -13.30 -9.26
C ALA A 260 -9.43 -12.83 -10.72
N PRO A 261 -10.02 -13.52 -11.71
CA PRO A 261 -9.80 -13.24 -13.13
C PRO A 261 -10.28 -11.85 -13.59
N ASN A 262 -11.18 -11.21 -12.83
CA ASN A 262 -11.74 -9.90 -13.16
C ASN A 262 -10.98 -8.72 -12.52
N VAL A 263 -9.89 -8.99 -11.80
CA VAL A 263 -9.06 -7.95 -11.20
C VAL A 263 -8.36 -7.14 -12.30
N HIS A 264 -8.52 -5.82 -12.21
CA HIS A 264 -7.81 -4.87 -13.07
C HIS A 264 -6.80 -4.03 -12.30
N THR A 265 -6.80 -4.08 -10.96
CA THR A 265 -5.78 -3.43 -10.14
C THR A 265 -5.18 -4.42 -9.18
N LEU A 266 -3.89 -4.69 -9.34
CA LEU A 266 -3.12 -5.57 -8.46
C LEU A 266 -2.06 -4.76 -7.71
N TRP A 267 -2.10 -4.86 -6.39
CA TRP A 267 -1.02 -4.42 -5.50
C TRP A 267 -0.42 -5.67 -4.84
N ALA A 268 0.90 -5.82 -4.90
CA ALA A 268 1.61 -6.84 -4.15
C ALA A 268 2.84 -6.23 -3.45
N GLU A 269 2.98 -6.50 -2.17
CA GLU A 269 4.09 -6.07 -1.33
C GLU A 269 4.51 -7.18 -0.37
N GLY A 270 5.81 -7.36 -0.18
CA GLY A 270 6.31 -8.17 0.92
C GLY A 270 7.74 -8.60 0.74
N ASP A 271 8.53 -8.40 1.80
CA ASP A 271 9.95 -8.74 1.83
C ASP A 271 10.14 -10.22 1.46
N ASP A 272 11.02 -10.49 0.50
CA ASP A 272 11.28 -11.83 -0.08
C ASP A 272 10.12 -12.50 -0.84
N LEU A 273 9.10 -11.75 -1.26
CA LEU A 273 8.03 -12.32 -2.08
C LEU A 273 8.58 -12.70 -3.46
N LEU A 274 8.46 -13.98 -3.85
CA LEU A 274 8.90 -14.49 -5.15
C LEU A 274 7.75 -14.64 -6.12
N LEU A 275 7.43 -13.65 -6.95
CA LEU A 275 6.32 -13.77 -7.91
C LEU A 275 6.67 -14.68 -9.10
N ASN A 276 5.89 -15.75 -9.31
CA ASN A 276 6.05 -16.66 -10.46
C ASN A 276 4.97 -16.43 -11.53
N HIS A 277 5.31 -16.64 -12.81
CA HIS A 277 4.40 -16.57 -13.95
C HIS A 277 3.12 -17.40 -13.79
N SER A 278 3.20 -18.58 -13.16
CA SER A 278 2.02 -19.43 -12.91
C SER A 278 1.03 -18.81 -11.91
N ALA A 279 1.43 -17.79 -11.15
CA ALA A 279 0.60 -17.09 -10.19
C ALA A 279 -0.52 -16.25 -10.82
N ILE A 280 -0.37 -15.92 -12.11
CA ILE A 280 -1.18 -14.88 -12.74
C ILE A 280 -2.06 -15.52 -13.79
N SER A 281 -3.37 -15.33 -13.61
CA SER A 281 -4.36 -15.84 -14.55
C SER A 281 -4.07 -15.27 -15.94
N PRO A 282 -3.98 -16.11 -16.99
CA PRO A 282 -3.72 -15.62 -18.36
C PRO A 282 -4.86 -14.73 -18.89
N SER A 283 -6.02 -14.76 -18.23
CA SER A 283 -7.17 -13.89 -18.51
C SER A 283 -7.07 -12.51 -17.87
N LEU A 284 -6.10 -12.28 -16.97
CA LEU A 284 -5.96 -11.01 -16.27
C LEU A 284 -5.64 -9.88 -17.26
N ARG A 285 -6.37 -8.78 -17.14
CA ARG A 285 -6.20 -7.57 -17.95
C ARG A 285 -6.09 -6.36 -17.04
N LEU A 286 -4.88 -6.13 -16.55
CA LEU A 286 -4.61 -5.08 -15.57
C LEU A 286 -4.69 -3.69 -16.21
N LYS A 287 -5.28 -2.76 -15.46
CA LYS A 287 -5.20 -1.31 -15.66
C LYS A 287 -4.14 -0.70 -14.76
N SER A 288 -3.91 -1.26 -13.58
CA SER A 288 -2.91 -0.78 -12.63
C SER A 288 -2.15 -1.95 -12.02
N LEU A 289 -0.83 -1.83 -11.98
CA LEU A 289 0.09 -2.77 -11.35
C LEU A 289 0.98 -1.99 -10.36
N ASP A 290 0.94 -2.36 -9.09
CA ASP A 290 1.76 -1.78 -8.02
C ASP A 290 2.52 -2.92 -7.34
N LEU A 291 3.83 -2.95 -7.51
CA LEU A 291 4.70 -3.99 -6.95
C LEU A 291 5.74 -3.32 -6.05
N GLN A 292 5.85 -3.78 -4.81
CA GLN A 292 6.75 -3.20 -3.83
C GLN A 292 7.54 -4.27 -3.07
N TRP A 293 8.83 -4.02 -2.83
CA TRP A 293 9.71 -4.79 -1.95
C TRP A 293 9.72 -6.30 -2.20
N LEU A 294 9.82 -6.72 -3.47
CA LEU A 294 9.73 -8.13 -3.85
C LEU A 294 10.77 -8.55 -4.89
N SER A 295 10.95 -9.85 -5.04
CA SER A 295 11.82 -10.45 -6.05
C SER A 295 11.00 -11.15 -7.14
N ILE A 296 11.43 -11.00 -8.39
CA ILE A 296 10.67 -11.49 -9.56
C ILE A 296 11.60 -11.76 -10.73
N SER A 297 11.29 -12.76 -11.56
CA SER A 297 12.00 -12.96 -12.82
C SER A 297 11.55 -11.95 -13.89
N ALA A 298 12.48 -11.50 -14.73
CA ALA A 298 12.16 -10.59 -15.83
C ALA A 298 11.13 -11.19 -16.79
N SER A 299 11.17 -12.50 -17.02
CA SER A 299 10.20 -13.21 -17.86
C SER A 299 8.79 -13.17 -17.28
N THR A 300 8.64 -13.35 -15.97
CA THR A 300 7.34 -13.24 -15.28
C THR A 300 6.80 -11.83 -15.41
N LEU A 301 7.56 -10.81 -15.03
CA LEU A 301 7.09 -9.42 -15.07
C LEU A 301 6.77 -8.97 -16.51
N THR A 302 7.60 -9.35 -17.48
CA THR A 302 7.36 -9.09 -18.89
C THR A 302 6.06 -9.73 -19.37
N ALA A 303 5.76 -10.95 -18.94
CA ALA A 303 4.51 -11.61 -19.31
C ALA A 303 3.29 -10.89 -18.74
N ILE A 304 3.34 -10.41 -17.48
CA ILE A 304 2.26 -9.61 -16.87
C ILE A 304 1.99 -8.35 -17.70
N VAL A 305 3.05 -7.63 -18.05
CA VAL A 305 2.99 -6.41 -18.87
C VAL A 305 2.39 -6.71 -20.23
N ARG A 306 2.87 -7.75 -20.91
CA ARG A 306 2.38 -8.14 -22.25
C ARG A 306 0.94 -8.62 -22.25
N GLN A 307 0.52 -9.38 -21.23
CA GLN A 307 -0.87 -9.81 -21.08
C GLN A 307 -1.82 -8.61 -20.93
N SER A 308 -1.34 -7.52 -20.34
CA SER A 308 -2.11 -6.30 -20.10
C SER A 308 -1.77 -5.16 -21.08
N ILE A 309 -1.15 -5.47 -22.23
CA ILE A 309 -0.57 -4.47 -23.14
C ILE A 309 -1.58 -3.40 -23.62
N GLU A 310 -2.84 -3.79 -23.78
CA GLU A 310 -3.91 -2.93 -24.27
C GLU A 310 -4.64 -2.16 -23.16
N THR A 311 -4.48 -2.56 -21.89
CA THR A 311 -5.28 -2.05 -20.77
C THR A 311 -4.47 -1.32 -19.72
N LEU A 312 -3.18 -1.62 -19.59
CA LEU A 312 -2.33 -1.14 -18.50
C LEU A 312 -2.06 0.36 -18.65
N GLN A 313 -2.48 1.10 -17.64
CA GLN A 313 -2.41 2.56 -17.55
C GLN A 313 -1.40 3.03 -16.51
N ARG A 314 -1.23 2.24 -15.46
CA ARG A 314 -0.43 2.58 -14.29
C ARG A 314 0.51 1.46 -13.92
N VAL A 315 1.79 1.78 -13.73
CA VAL A 315 2.81 0.85 -13.26
C VAL A 315 3.63 1.54 -12.17
N VAL A 316 3.72 0.90 -11.02
CA VAL A 316 4.51 1.35 -9.87
C VAL A 316 5.39 0.20 -9.45
N MET A 317 6.69 0.44 -9.37
CA MET A 317 7.69 -0.53 -8.96
C MET A 317 8.58 0.10 -7.89
N LYS A 318 8.64 -0.50 -6.71
CA LYS A 318 9.52 -0.04 -5.64
C LYS A 318 10.26 -1.21 -5.04
N GLY A 319 11.56 -1.12 -4.80
CA GLY A 319 12.25 -2.21 -4.10
C GLY A 319 12.22 -3.55 -4.87
N ILE A 320 12.18 -3.52 -6.21
CA ILE A 320 12.06 -4.74 -7.03
C ILE A 320 13.44 -5.24 -7.43
N TYR A 321 13.78 -6.48 -7.08
CA TYR A 321 15.05 -7.10 -7.46
C TYR A 321 14.84 -8.31 -8.38
N LEU A 322 15.57 -8.32 -9.51
CA LEU A 322 15.43 -9.38 -10.50
C LEU A 322 16.22 -10.62 -10.10
N GLU A 323 15.52 -11.75 -9.97
CA GLU A 323 16.14 -13.06 -9.78
C GLU A 323 16.88 -13.50 -11.05
N SER A 324 16.30 -13.20 -12.21
CA SER A 324 16.83 -13.59 -13.51
C SER A 324 16.35 -12.67 -14.64
N GLY A 325 17.11 -12.63 -15.73
CA GLY A 325 16.85 -11.76 -16.88
C GLY A 325 17.31 -10.32 -16.66
N THR A 326 16.80 -9.39 -17.47
CA THR A 326 17.27 -8.00 -17.46
C THR A 326 16.15 -6.97 -17.39
N TRP A 327 16.46 -5.79 -16.82
CA TRP A 327 15.52 -4.66 -16.80
C TRP A 327 15.17 -4.19 -18.22
N GLU A 328 16.11 -4.22 -19.17
CA GLU A 328 15.83 -3.97 -20.59
C GLU A 328 14.64 -4.78 -21.12
N GLU A 329 14.51 -6.07 -20.79
CA GLU A 329 13.42 -6.91 -21.28
C GLU A 329 12.05 -6.40 -20.82
N ILE A 330 11.95 -6.10 -19.52
CA ILE A 330 10.73 -5.60 -18.88
C ILE A 330 10.37 -4.22 -19.44
N LEU A 331 11.34 -3.31 -19.44
CA LEU A 331 11.16 -1.93 -19.88
C LEU A 331 10.82 -1.86 -21.37
N SER A 332 11.38 -2.77 -22.19
CA SER A 332 11.07 -2.84 -23.61
C SER A 332 9.60 -3.16 -23.81
N ALA A 333 9.07 -4.16 -23.07
CA ALA A 333 7.65 -4.47 -23.09
C ALA A 333 6.78 -3.30 -22.57
N MET A 334 7.23 -2.58 -21.54
CA MET A 334 6.52 -1.40 -21.03
C MET A 334 6.49 -0.24 -22.03
N SER A 335 7.52 -0.08 -22.86
CA SER A 335 7.59 0.97 -23.88
C SER A 335 6.54 0.81 -25.00
N GLU A 336 5.94 -0.38 -25.11
CA GLU A 336 4.88 -0.72 -26.05
C GLU A 336 3.47 -0.42 -25.50
N LEU A 337 3.33 -0.10 -24.21
CA LEU A 337 2.05 0.14 -23.55
C LEU A 337 1.34 1.39 -24.10
N ARG A 338 0.21 1.17 -24.78
CA ARG A 338 -0.52 2.22 -25.50
C ARG A 338 -1.33 3.14 -24.59
N LEU A 339 -1.64 2.69 -23.37
CA LEU A 339 -2.44 3.43 -22.41
C LEU A 339 -1.64 3.87 -21.16
N LEU A 340 -0.35 3.56 -21.10
CA LEU A 340 0.49 3.94 -19.95
C LEU A 340 0.50 5.46 -19.77
N VAL A 341 -0.06 5.94 -18.68
CA VAL A 341 -0.13 7.35 -18.30
C VAL A 341 0.42 7.59 -16.90
N ASP A 342 0.75 6.56 -16.13
CA ASP A 342 1.40 6.71 -14.83
C ASP A 342 2.48 5.64 -14.67
N PHE A 343 3.72 6.07 -14.41
CA PHE A 343 4.87 5.20 -14.30
C PHE A 343 5.79 5.70 -13.18
N PHE A 344 6.05 4.84 -12.21
CA PHE A 344 6.96 5.08 -11.11
C PHE A 344 7.87 3.88 -10.90
N ILE A 345 9.16 4.14 -10.70
CA ILE A 345 10.17 3.13 -10.41
C ILE A 345 11.16 3.68 -9.39
N GLU A 346 11.50 2.92 -8.35
CA GLU A 346 12.38 3.37 -7.26
C GLU A 346 13.08 2.18 -6.59
N THR A 347 14.36 2.31 -6.27
CA THR A 347 15.12 1.29 -5.52
C THR A 347 14.99 -0.11 -6.15
N CYS A 348 15.08 -0.19 -7.47
CA CYS A 348 14.99 -1.45 -8.20
C CYS A 348 16.38 -1.95 -8.60
N GLY A 349 16.59 -3.25 -8.82
CA GLY A 349 17.92 -3.76 -9.12
C GLY A 349 17.98 -5.22 -9.55
N TYR A 350 19.15 -5.82 -9.41
CA TYR A 350 19.42 -7.23 -9.67
C TYR A 350 19.74 -7.92 -8.35
N LEU A 351 19.23 -9.13 -8.10
CA LEU A 351 19.66 -9.90 -6.92
C LEU A 351 21.14 -10.28 -6.99
N GLU A 352 21.77 -10.50 -5.84
CA GLU A 352 23.20 -10.80 -5.75
C GLU A 352 23.53 -12.17 -6.35
N GLU A 353 22.60 -13.11 -6.21
CA GLU A 353 22.69 -14.47 -6.73
C GLU A 353 22.30 -14.56 -8.22
N SER A 354 21.84 -13.46 -8.82
CA SER A 354 21.40 -13.44 -10.21
C SER A 354 22.58 -13.60 -11.17
N ARG A 355 22.35 -14.25 -12.32
CA ARG A 355 23.32 -14.22 -13.45
C ARG A 355 23.57 -12.81 -13.99
N ALA A 356 22.70 -11.87 -13.68
CA ALA A 356 22.81 -10.46 -14.04
C ALA A 356 23.42 -9.60 -12.91
N ALA A 357 23.86 -10.21 -11.80
CA ALA A 357 24.41 -9.49 -10.64
C ALA A 357 25.64 -8.66 -10.97
N HIS A 358 26.42 -9.02 -12.00
CA HIS A 358 27.55 -8.22 -12.48
C HIS A 358 27.14 -6.86 -13.07
N TYR A 359 25.84 -6.63 -13.31
CA TYR A 359 25.31 -5.32 -13.65
C TYR A 359 24.99 -4.46 -12.42
N ARG A 360 25.08 -4.98 -11.19
CA ARG A 360 24.94 -4.16 -9.98
C ARG A 360 26.12 -3.18 -9.89
N PRO A 361 25.87 -1.92 -9.46
CA PRO A 361 26.96 -1.01 -9.12
C PRO A 361 27.87 -1.61 -8.03
N SER A 362 29.18 -1.52 -8.20
CA SER A 362 30.12 -1.99 -7.19
C SER A 362 30.06 -1.08 -5.96
N ILE A 363 29.63 -1.61 -4.82
CA ILE A 363 29.76 -0.95 -3.51
C ILE A 363 31.17 -1.25 -3.01
N GLY A 364 32.12 -0.35 -3.24
CA GLY A 364 33.48 -0.50 -2.72
C GLY A 364 33.51 -0.32 -1.20
N PRO A 365 34.36 -1.05 -0.46
CA PRO A 365 34.60 -0.77 0.96
C PRO A 365 35.33 0.57 1.08
N SER A 366 34.68 1.57 1.66
CA SER A 366 35.36 2.79 2.08
C SER A 366 36.04 2.56 3.43
N ALA A 367 37.19 3.20 3.63
CA ALA A 367 37.94 3.18 4.88
C ALA A 367 37.18 3.78 6.10
N ASN A 368 35.98 4.33 5.90
CA ASN A 368 35.17 5.00 6.91
C ASN A 368 33.84 4.26 7.22
N GLY A 369 33.79 2.93 7.05
CA GLY A 369 32.56 2.13 7.16
C GLY A 369 31.91 1.89 5.79
N PRO A 370 30.74 1.21 5.71
CA PRO A 370 30.07 0.98 4.44
C PRO A 370 29.71 2.34 3.83
N SER A 371 30.53 2.85 2.92
CA SER A 371 30.14 3.99 2.09
C SER A 371 29.18 3.47 1.04
N TYR A 372 27.93 3.33 1.43
CA TYR A 372 26.86 3.59 0.51
C TYR A 372 27.10 5.02 0.01
N ASP A 373 27.68 5.21 -1.18
CA ASP A 373 27.80 6.55 -1.77
C ASP A 373 26.36 7.02 -2.05
N PRO A 374 25.84 8.02 -1.31
CA PRO A 374 24.47 8.49 -1.45
C PRO A 374 24.20 9.14 -2.82
N LYS A 375 25.20 9.24 -3.69
CA LYS A 375 25.05 9.67 -5.08
C LYS A 375 24.33 8.67 -5.98
N TYR A 376 24.16 7.41 -5.54
CA TYR A 376 23.63 6.32 -6.38
C TYR A 376 22.22 5.85 -5.96
N TYR A 377 21.34 6.76 -5.56
CA TYR A 377 19.90 6.48 -5.55
C TYR A 377 19.41 6.40 -7.01
N PHE A 378 19.67 5.27 -7.64
CA PHE A 378 19.19 5.00 -8.97
C PHE A 378 17.72 4.55 -8.91
N PHE A 379 16.92 5.05 -9.84
CA PHE A 379 15.65 4.45 -10.23
C PHE A 379 15.80 2.91 -10.42
N ILE A 380 16.92 2.50 -11.02
CA ILE A 380 17.37 1.11 -11.16
C ILE A 380 18.87 1.03 -10.86
N GLU A 381 19.28 0.30 -9.84
CA GLU A 381 20.66 -0.04 -9.47
C GLU A 381 21.33 -0.90 -10.57
N THR A 382 21.79 -0.25 -11.64
CA THR A 382 22.40 -0.92 -12.80
C THR A 382 23.52 -0.10 -13.42
N ILE A 383 24.62 -0.76 -13.80
CA ILE A 383 25.68 -0.20 -14.67
C ILE A 383 25.39 -0.45 -16.16
N ARG A 384 24.32 -1.19 -16.47
CA ARG A 384 23.99 -1.59 -17.84
C ARG A 384 23.28 -0.45 -18.57
N ARG A 385 23.98 0.17 -19.52
CA ARG A 385 23.45 1.29 -20.33
C ARG A 385 22.12 1.00 -21.03
N ARG A 386 21.87 -0.26 -21.42
CA ARG A 386 20.62 -0.63 -22.10
C ARG A 386 19.41 -0.44 -21.20
N ASP A 387 19.51 -0.79 -19.91
CA ASP A 387 18.41 -0.61 -18.96
C ASP A 387 18.02 0.88 -18.84
N ILE A 388 19.02 1.76 -18.79
CA ILE A 388 18.84 3.22 -18.71
C ILE A 388 18.19 3.76 -20.00
N ASN A 389 18.66 3.31 -21.16
CA ASN A 389 18.12 3.75 -22.45
C ASN A 389 16.65 3.32 -22.62
N THR A 390 16.33 2.07 -22.28
CA THR A 390 14.96 1.57 -22.40
C THR A 390 14.01 2.22 -21.39
N LEU A 391 14.50 2.57 -20.19
CA LEU A 391 13.73 3.36 -19.22
C LEU A 391 13.30 4.71 -19.82
N ARG A 392 14.20 5.38 -20.54
CA ARG A 392 13.88 6.62 -21.27
C ARG A 392 12.74 6.39 -22.28
N ASP A 393 12.77 5.28 -23.01
CA ASP A 393 11.74 4.97 -24.01
C ASP A 393 10.35 4.76 -23.36
N VAL A 394 10.30 4.17 -22.16
CA VAL A 394 9.07 4.08 -21.34
C VAL A 394 8.56 5.47 -20.95
N LEU A 395 9.44 6.36 -20.48
CA LEU A 395 9.05 7.72 -20.10
C LEU A 395 8.53 8.51 -21.30
N VAL A 396 9.20 8.42 -22.45
CA VAL A 396 8.74 9.03 -23.72
C VAL A 396 7.36 8.50 -24.11
N ARG A 397 7.15 7.17 -24.01
CA ARG A 397 5.83 6.56 -24.26
C ARG A 397 4.77 7.15 -23.34
N MET A 398 5.03 7.19 -22.03
CA MET A 398 4.11 7.75 -21.04
C MET A 398 3.73 9.19 -21.37
N HIS A 399 4.72 10.04 -21.68
CA HIS A 399 4.46 11.45 -22.02
C HIS A 399 3.63 11.61 -23.29
N LYS A 400 3.91 10.82 -24.33
CA LYS A 400 3.10 10.81 -25.56
C LYS A 400 1.64 10.44 -25.27
N ASN A 401 1.42 9.44 -24.41
CA ASN A 401 0.07 9.02 -24.02
C ASN A 401 -0.63 10.11 -23.18
N LYS A 402 0.06 10.73 -22.21
CA LYS A 402 -0.48 11.86 -21.41
C LYS A 402 -0.90 13.04 -22.30
N ARG A 403 -0.05 13.45 -23.25
CA ARG A 403 -0.40 14.50 -24.23
C ARG A 403 -1.62 14.13 -25.05
N ARG A 404 -1.73 12.88 -25.50
CA ARG A 404 -2.92 12.41 -26.24
C ARG A 404 -4.20 12.51 -25.39
N LEU A 405 -4.10 12.26 -24.08
CA LEU A 405 -5.25 12.24 -23.17
C LEU A 405 -5.69 13.64 -22.73
N HIS A 406 -4.73 14.52 -22.45
CA HIS A 406 -4.98 15.82 -21.83
C HIS A 406 -4.81 17.01 -22.78
N GLY A 407 -4.27 16.81 -23.99
CA GLY A 407 -4.06 17.88 -24.96
C GLY A 407 -3.20 19.02 -24.39
N ASP A 408 -3.62 20.25 -24.66
CA ASP A 408 -2.91 21.49 -24.28
C ASP A 408 -2.88 21.76 -22.77
N SER A 409 -3.71 21.07 -21.97
CA SER A 409 -3.69 21.20 -20.51
C SER A 409 -2.56 20.39 -19.86
N TYR A 410 -1.81 19.61 -20.65
CA TYR A 410 -0.64 18.89 -20.17
C TYR A 410 0.61 19.78 -20.23
N LEU A 411 0.98 20.36 -19.10
CA LEU A 411 2.29 21.00 -18.93
C LEU A 411 3.35 19.89 -18.85
N ALA A 412 3.96 19.57 -19.99
CA ALA A 412 5.10 18.68 -20.00
C ALA A 412 6.21 19.28 -19.12
N PRO A 413 6.90 18.48 -18.28
CA PRO A 413 8.10 18.97 -17.64
C PRO A 413 9.08 19.47 -18.72
N ALA A 414 9.66 20.65 -18.51
CA ALA A 414 10.63 21.23 -19.45
C ALA A 414 11.72 20.20 -19.78
N GLY A 415 12.06 20.05 -21.07
CA GLY A 415 13.11 19.13 -21.54
C GLY A 415 12.61 17.85 -22.24
N LEU A 416 11.36 17.41 -22.05
CA LEU A 416 10.85 16.19 -22.70
C LEU A 416 10.29 16.41 -24.12
N GLU A 417 10.32 17.66 -24.58
CA GLU A 417 9.94 18.11 -25.90
C GLU A 417 11.21 18.66 -26.58
N GLY A 418 11.96 17.79 -27.23
CA GLY A 418 13.31 18.07 -27.72
C GLY A 418 14.33 17.11 -27.12
N GLU A 419 15.51 17.02 -27.72
CA GLU A 419 16.63 16.17 -27.27
C GLU A 419 17.07 16.53 -25.83
N ALA A 420 16.36 16.07 -24.80
CA ALA A 420 16.85 16.11 -23.44
C ALA A 420 18.07 15.18 -23.33
N GLN A 421 19.24 15.80 -23.26
CA GLN A 421 20.48 15.17 -22.91
C GLN A 421 20.41 14.63 -21.46
N MET A 422 21.28 13.64 -21.18
CA MET A 422 21.46 12.90 -19.92
C MET A 422 21.41 13.74 -18.62
N GLY A 423 21.62 15.06 -18.71
CA GLY A 423 21.69 15.98 -17.58
C GLY A 423 20.37 16.22 -16.82
N ASP A 424 19.20 15.92 -17.39
CA ASP A 424 17.90 16.23 -16.75
C ASP A 424 17.44 15.16 -15.74
N ILE A 425 17.74 13.89 -16.03
CA ILE A 425 17.64 12.80 -15.06
C ILE A 425 18.64 13.03 -13.93
N GLU A 426 19.82 13.54 -14.27
CA GLU A 426 20.86 13.91 -13.33
C GLU A 426 20.45 15.08 -12.43
N LEU A 427 19.77 16.10 -12.98
CA LEU A 427 19.24 17.26 -12.25
C LEU A 427 18.11 16.86 -11.31
N ARG A 428 17.20 15.97 -11.74
CA ARG A 428 16.16 15.40 -10.85
C ARG A 428 16.77 14.57 -9.72
N ALA A 429 17.83 13.82 -10.02
CA ALA A 429 18.64 13.19 -8.98
C ALA A 429 19.39 14.22 -8.10
N LYS A 430 19.71 15.45 -8.57
CA LYS A 430 20.31 16.53 -7.75
C LYS A 430 19.31 17.15 -6.75
N VAL A 431 18.03 17.26 -7.12
CA VAL A 431 16.98 17.78 -6.23
C VAL A 431 16.71 16.79 -5.09
N LEU A 432 16.53 15.50 -5.40
CA LEU A 432 16.45 14.43 -4.39
C LEU A 432 17.70 14.36 -3.48
N ARG A 433 18.90 14.62 -4.02
CA ARG A 433 20.17 14.72 -3.27
C ARG A 433 20.20 15.84 -2.22
N ALA A 434 19.53 16.97 -2.46
CA ALA A 434 19.52 18.12 -1.55
C ALA A 434 18.59 17.90 -0.35
N TYR A 435 17.46 17.23 -0.57
CA TYR A 435 16.45 16.96 0.45
C TYR A 435 16.91 15.94 1.50
N TYR A 436 17.52 14.82 1.09
CA TYR A 436 18.03 13.80 2.03
C TYR A 436 19.18 14.29 2.90
N ARG A 437 20.04 15.19 2.38
CA ARG A 437 21.07 15.86 3.20
C ARG A 437 20.42 16.67 4.33
N ASN A 438 19.36 17.43 4.05
CA ASN A 438 18.71 18.24 5.08
C ASN A 438 17.96 17.39 6.14
N ARG A 439 17.54 16.16 5.80
CA ARG A 439 16.86 15.27 6.75
C ARG A 439 17.84 14.53 7.68
N HIS A 440 19.01 14.14 7.19
CA HIS A 440 20.05 13.50 8.02
C HIS A 440 20.98 14.47 8.74
N CYS A 441 20.99 15.76 8.37
CA CYS A 441 21.70 16.79 9.12
C CYS A 441 20.92 17.32 10.34
N ILE A 442 19.66 16.89 10.57
CA ILE A 442 18.89 17.26 11.78
C ILE A 442 19.03 16.21 12.89
N GLU A 443 19.58 15.02 12.60
CA GLU A 443 19.84 13.98 13.62
C GLU A 443 21.34 13.81 13.94
N GLY A 444 22.18 14.78 13.58
CA GLY A 444 23.64 14.68 13.75
C GLY A 444 24.32 16.03 13.95
N THR A 445 23.97 16.72 15.02
CA THR A 445 24.73 17.81 15.69
C THR A 445 23.87 18.18 16.90
N GLU A 446 24.22 17.88 18.14
CA GLU A 446 25.42 18.28 18.85
C GLU A 446 25.87 17.20 19.85
N SER A 447 27.13 16.76 19.74
CA SER A 447 27.85 16.13 20.86
C SER A 447 29.32 16.55 20.80
N SER A 448 29.69 17.52 21.61
CA SER A 448 31.03 17.86 22.11
C SER A 448 30.83 19.19 22.85
N GLU A 449 31.11 19.37 24.14
CA GLU A 449 32.12 18.77 25.00
C GLU A 449 31.69 18.98 26.46
N SER A 450 32.22 18.09 27.30
CA SER A 450 32.22 18.10 28.76
C SER A 450 32.71 19.41 29.37
N GLU A 451 32.09 19.83 30.48
CA GLU A 451 32.82 20.30 31.66
C GLU A 451 31.96 20.06 32.92
N ASP A 452 32.58 19.43 33.91
CA ASP A 452 32.09 19.22 35.27
C ASP A 452 31.76 20.56 35.95
N GLU A 453 30.70 20.62 36.76
CA GLU A 453 30.75 21.11 38.15
C GLU A 453 29.39 20.96 38.87
N SER A 454 29.46 20.20 39.96
CA SER A 454 28.71 20.21 41.24
C SER A 454 27.34 20.90 41.41
N GLU A 455 26.46 20.10 42.05
CA GLU A 455 25.61 20.40 43.21
C GLU A 455 24.36 21.33 43.07
N ASP A 456 23.27 20.73 43.54
CA ASP A 456 22.23 21.27 44.41
C ASP A 456 20.95 21.95 43.86
N GLU A 457 19.86 21.43 44.45
CA GLU A 457 18.60 22.08 44.83
C GLU A 457 17.44 22.27 43.82
N LEU A 458 16.35 21.54 44.14
CA LEU A 458 14.97 22.04 44.34
C LEU A 458 14.28 22.84 43.22
N PHE A 459 13.19 22.29 42.65
CA PHE A 459 11.80 22.56 43.07
C PHE A 459 10.80 21.93 42.09
N ALA A 460 9.79 21.28 42.68
CA ALA A 460 8.50 20.98 42.05
C ALA A 460 7.73 22.28 41.73
N PHE A 461 6.79 22.25 40.79
CA PHE A 461 5.43 22.79 40.99
C PHE A 461 4.47 22.33 39.87
N ASP A 462 3.39 21.70 40.35
CA ASP A 462 1.99 21.59 39.89
C ASP A 462 1.62 21.20 38.45
#